data_AF-A0A5C8A0J1-F1
#
_entry.id   AF-A0A5C8A0J1-F1
#
_cell.length_a   1.000
_cell.length_b   1.000
_cell.length_c   1.000
_cell.angle_alpha   90.00
_cell.angle_beta   90.00
_cell.angle_gamma   90.00
#
_symmetry.space_group_name_H-M   'P 1'
#
loop_
_entity.id
_entity.type
_entity.pdbx_description
1 polymer ?
#
loop_
_entity_poly.entity_id
_entity_poly.type
_entity_poly.pdbx_seq_one_letter_code
_entity_poly.pdbx_strand_id
1 'polypeptide(L)'
;MPRSLPGRRSVQLPRILMRIYIAVAVMLAVIAASTVAFFHSAESVSWSDAFYMTLITVTTVGYGEVVPLNTFGLRLLAGTVALVGFGAITFLFTSLAVFFLESDLDYTLRRRRMEKQMRKLQGHYIVCGFGRVGRNVATELMNTNRHFVAIDPEEA
;
A
#
# COMPACT_ATOMS: atom_id res chain seq x y z
N MET A 1 -34.36 -13.54 2.84
CA MET A 1 -33.10 -12.77 2.89
C MET A 1 -31.96 -13.74 2.60
N PRO A 2 -31.06 -13.40 1.67
CA PRO A 2 -29.80 -12.81 2.13
C PRO A 2 -29.45 -11.53 1.37
N ARG A 3 -29.10 -10.49 2.12
CA ARG A 3 -28.46 -9.27 1.61
C ARG A 3 -26.96 -9.54 1.59
N SER A 4 -26.41 -9.87 0.42
CA SER A 4 -24.96 -9.83 0.21
C SER A 4 -24.52 -8.39 0.00
N LEU A 5 -23.66 -7.93 0.91
CA LEU A 5 -23.19 -6.56 1.05
C LEU A 5 -22.34 -6.11 -0.16
N PRO A 6 -22.49 -4.88 -0.67
CA PRO A 6 -21.58 -4.36 -1.69
C PRO A 6 -20.17 -4.18 -1.10
N GLY A 7 -19.20 -4.80 -1.77
CA GLY A 7 -17.79 -4.84 -1.37
C GLY A 7 -17.16 -3.46 -1.20
N ARG A 8 -16.94 -3.08 0.06
CA ARG A 8 -16.04 -2.00 0.52
C ARG A 8 -14.56 -2.34 0.22
N ARG A 9 -14.14 -2.40 -1.05
CA ARG A 9 -12.71 -2.61 -1.41
C ARG A 9 -12.05 -1.46 -2.19
N SER A 10 -12.79 -0.43 -2.61
CA SER A 10 -12.21 0.73 -3.32
C SER A 10 -11.40 1.68 -2.43
N VAL A 11 -11.44 1.50 -1.10
CA VAL A 11 -10.79 2.37 -0.11
C VAL A 11 -9.47 1.78 0.44
N GLN A 12 -9.07 0.58 0.01
CA GLN A 12 -7.91 -0.11 0.61
C GLN A 12 -6.55 0.34 0.01
N LEU A 13 -6.44 0.44 -1.31
CA LEU A 13 -5.22 0.91 -2.00
C LEU A 13 -4.71 2.31 -1.59
N PRO A 14 -5.54 3.37 -1.49
CA PRO A 14 -5.04 4.68 -1.07
C PRO A 14 -4.50 4.66 0.35
N ARG A 15 -5.01 3.77 1.23
CA ARG A 15 -4.52 3.64 2.61
C ARG A 15 -3.15 2.98 2.68
N ILE A 16 -2.87 1.99 1.84
CA ILE A 16 -1.56 1.30 1.80
C ILE A 16 -0.50 2.22 1.22
N LEU A 17 -0.82 2.92 0.12
CA LEU A 17 0.08 3.92 -0.45
C LEU A 17 0.38 5.03 0.55
N MET A 18 -0.65 5.53 1.26
CA MET A 18 -0.46 6.50 2.34
C MET A 18 0.44 5.95 3.46
N ARG A 19 0.29 4.67 3.85
CA ARG A 19 1.19 4.01 4.81
C ARG A 19 2.65 3.99 4.33
N ILE A 20 2.89 3.65 3.06
CA ILE A 20 4.23 3.67 2.47
C ILE A 20 4.79 5.10 2.47
N TYR A 21 4.01 6.09 2.04
CA TYR A 21 4.44 7.49 2.08
C TYR A 21 4.81 7.94 3.49
N ILE A 22 4.01 7.58 4.49
CA ILE A 22 4.31 7.86 5.90
C ILE A 22 5.59 7.12 6.33
N ALA A 23 5.76 5.85 5.97
CA ALA A 23 6.96 5.09 6.32
C ALA A 23 8.23 5.71 5.73
N VAL A 24 8.20 6.13 4.46
CA VAL A 24 9.32 6.83 3.80
C VAL A 24 9.56 8.18 4.47
N ALA A 25 8.52 8.96 4.74
CA ALA A 25 8.66 10.26 5.41
C ALA A 25 9.27 10.11 6.83
N VAL A 26 8.84 9.11 7.59
CA VAL A 26 9.40 8.79 8.91
C VAL A 26 10.86 8.38 8.78
N MET A 27 11.22 7.52 7.82
CA MET A 27 12.60 7.11 7.61
C MET A 27 13.50 8.29 7.25
N LEU A 28 13.07 9.17 6.35
CA LEU A 28 13.80 10.40 6.00
C LEU A 28 13.93 11.34 7.20
N ALA A 29 12.87 11.49 7.99
CA ALA A 29 12.89 12.31 9.21
C ALA A 29 13.86 11.75 10.25
N VAL A 30 13.90 10.43 10.44
CA VAL A 30 14.86 9.76 11.35
C VAL A 30 16.29 9.96 10.86
N ILE A 31 16.55 9.81 9.56
CA ILE A 31 17.88 10.04 9.00
C ILE A 31 18.31 11.50 9.18
N ALA A 32 17.44 12.46 8.86
CA ALA A 32 17.74 13.88 9.01
C ALA A 32 17.97 14.27 10.48
N ALA A 33 17.08 13.85 11.39
CA ALA A 33 17.19 14.13 12.82
C ALA A 33 18.45 13.52 13.43
N SER A 34 18.77 12.27 13.08
CA SER A 34 19.97 11.59 13.57
C SER A 34 21.25 12.24 13.03
N THR A 35 21.26 12.64 11.76
CA THR A 35 22.40 13.35 11.15
C THR A 35 22.66 14.67 11.85
N VAL A 36 21.62 15.46 12.10
CA VAL A 36 21.73 16.72 12.86
C VAL A 36 22.20 16.47 14.29
N ALA A 37 21.67 15.43 14.94
CA ALA A 37 22.05 15.07 16.30
C ALA A 37 23.55 14.69 16.40
N PHE A 38 24.06 13.87 15.47
CA PHE A 38 25.48 13.53 15.40
C PHE A 38 26.36 14.70 14.99
N PHE A 39 25.89 15.59 14.11
CA PHE A 39 26.62 16.78 13.73
C PHE A 39 26.84 17.74 14.92
N HIS A 40 25.83 17.92 15.78
CA HIS A 40 25.94 18.73 16.99
C HIS A 40 26.64 18.02 18.16
N SER A 41 26.98 16.73 18.01
CA SER A 41 27.54 15.92 19.10
C SER A 41 29.02 16.16 19.37
N ALA A 42 29.79 16.63 18.37
CA ALA A 42 31.21 16.91 18.53
C ALA A 42 31.69 18.02 17.58
N GLU A 43 32.69 18.78 18.03
CA GLU A 43 33.16 20.01 17.39
C GLU A 43 33.90 19.78 16.05
N SER A 44 34.40 18.56 15.82
CA SER A 44 35.21 18.20 14.65
C SER A 44 34.50 17.27 13.66
N VAL A 45 33.16 17.18 13.70
CA VAL A 45 32.39 16.29 12.83
C VAL A 45 31.94 17.02 11.57
N SER A 46 32.26 16.47 10.39
CA SER A 46 31.73 16.99 9.14
C SER A 46 30.28 16.51 8.91
N TRP A 47 29.50 17.26 8.12
CA TRP A 47 28.15 16.85 7.73
C TRP A 47 28.12 15.49 7.02
N SER A 48 29.15 15.20 6.21
CA SER A 48 29.31 13.90 5.56
C SER A 48 29.53 12.77 6.55
N ASP A 49 30.34 12.99 7.60
CA ASP A 49 30.62 11.97 8.61
C ASP A 49 29.39 11.69 9.47
N ALA A 50 28.65 12.72 9.85
CA ALA A 50 27.40 12.57 10.60
C ALA A 50 26.32 11.82 9.79
N PHE A 51 26.21 12.12 8.50
CA PHE A 51 25.28 11.44 7.60
C PHE A 51 25.70 9.98 7.38
N TYR A 52 27.00 9.75 7.17
CA TYR A 52 27.55 8.41 7.00
C TYR A 52 27.36 7.56 8.26
N MET A 53 27.65 8.10 9.45
CA MET A 53 27.41 7.46 10.74
C MET A 53 25.94 7.08 10.92
N THR A 54 25.03 7.99 10.55
CA THR A 54 23.58 7.71 10.57
C THR A 54 23.22 6.57 9.63
N LEU A 55 23.72 6.59 8.40
CA LEU A 55 23.46 5.57 7.39
C LEU A 55 23.89 4.19 7.89
N ILE A 56 25.16 4.02 8.27
CA ILE A 56 25.68 2.72 8.71
C ILE A 56 24.95 2.19 9.97
N THR A 57 24.44 3.09 10.80
CA THR A 57 23.67 2.74 12.01
C THR A 57 22.25 2.29 11.66
N VAL A 58 21.52 3.08 10.87
CA VAL A 58 20.13 2.78 10.46
C VAL A 58 20.06 1.55 9.56
N THR A 59 21.03 1.37 8.67
CA THR A 59 21.12 0.19 7.80
C THR A 59 21.69 -1.02 8.52
N THR A 60 22.02 -0.93 9.81
CA THR A 60 22.61 -2.01 10.63
C THR A 60 23.92 -2.58 10.09
N VAL A 61 24.66 -1.80 9.30
CA VAL A 61 25.95 -2.22 8.72
C VAL A 61 27.06 -2.12 9.77
N GLY A 62 27.11 -1.00 10.51
CA GLY A 62 27.97 -0.85 11.68
C GLY A 62 29.48 -1.02 11.44
N TYR A 63 30.04 -0.37 10.41
CA TYR A 63 31.49 -0.44 10.13
C TYR A 63 32.40 0.14 11.22
N GLY A 64 31.85 0.84 12.20
CA GLY A 64 32.59 1.48 13.30
C GLY A 64 32.10 2.90 13.57
N GLU A 65 32.61 3.49 14.65
CA GLU A 65 32.29 4.87 15.04
C GLU A 65 33.11 5.86 14.21
N VAL A 66 32.44 6.59 13.30
CA VAL A 66 33.07 7.72 12.59
C VAL A 66 32.97 9.01 13.41
N VAL A 67 31.90 9.14 14.19
CA VAL A 67 31.71 10.22 15.16
C VAL A 67 32.16 9.73 16.54
N PRO A 68 33.09 10.42 17.22
CA PRO A 68 33.66 9.94 18.48
C PRO A 68 32.61 9.92 19.61
N LEU A 69 32.31 8.74 20.16
CA LEU A 69 31.34 8.57 21.26
C LEU A 69 32.02 8.56 22.63
N ASN A 70 32.69 9.67 22.96
CA ASN A 70 33.54 9.80 24.15
C ASN A 70 32.76 9.88 25.48
N THR A 71 31.48 10.25 25.43
CA THR A 71 30.65 10.42 26.63
C THR A 71 29.51 9.41 26.66
N PHE A 72 29.03 9.09 27.86
CA PHE A 72 27.88 8.20 28.04
C PHE A 72 26.62 8.73 27.33
N GLY A 73 26.42 10.06 27.31
CA GLY A 73 25.30 10.68 26.60
C GLY A 73 25.32 10.42 25.10
N LEU A 74 26.51 10.48 24.47
CA LEU A 74 26.66 10.19 23.04
C LEU A 74 26.44 8.71 22.71
N ARG A 75 26.87 7.81 23.60
CA ARG A 75 26.60 6.37 23.44
C ARG A 75 25.11 6.04 23.56
N LEU A 76 24.42 6.69 24.51
CA LEU A 76 22.96 6.57 24.60
C LEU A 76 22.27 7.11 23.34
N LEU A 77 22.72 8.26 22.82
CA LEU A 77 22.21 8.83 21.57
C LEU A 77 22.41 7.86 20.40
N ALA A 78 23.60 7.27 20.24
CA ALA A 78 23.85 6.29 19.20
C ALA A 78 22.94 5.05 19.36
N GLY A 79 22.76 4.57 20.59
CA GLY A 79 21.87 3.45 20.89
C GLY A 79 20.39 3.75 20.59
N THR A 80 19.89 4.95 20.93
CA THR A 80 18.51 5.34 20.61
C THR A 80 18.31 5.52 19.12
N VAL A 81 19.28 6.12 18.40
CA VAL A 81 19.26 6.21 16.94
C VAL A 81 19.24 4.83 16.30
N ALA A 82 20.03 3.87 16.79
CA ALA A 82 20.02 2.49 16.30
C ALA A 82 18.64 1.83 16.47
N LEU A 83 18.04 1.94 17.66
CA LEU A 83 16.72 1.36 17.94
C LEU A 83 15.61 2.00 17.09
N VAL A 84 15.59 3.33 17.01
CA VAL A 84 14.58 4.07 16.23
C VAL A 84 14.77 3.85 14.74
N GLY A 85 16.02 3.88 14.26
CA GLY A 85 16.39 3.61 12.87
C GLY A 85 15.98 2.22 12.42
N PHE A 86 16.28 1.20 13.24
CA PHE A 86 15.85 -0.17 12.97
C PHE A 86 14.32 -0.31 12.98
N GLY A 87 13.63 0.37 13.88
CA GLY A 87 12.16 0.43 13.88
C GLY A 87 11.62 1.04 12.58
N ALA A 88 12.19 2.15 12.12
CA ALA A 88 11.78 2.83 10.90
C ALA A 88 12.00 1.96 9.64
N ILE A 89 13.16 1.30 9.52
CA ILE A 89 13.45 0.43 8.38
C ILE A 89 12.52 -0.79 8.38
N THR A 90 12.28 -1.39 9.55
CA THR A 90 11.37 -2.54 9.71
C THR A 90 9.93 -2.15 9.34
N PHE A 91 9.48 -0.95 9.75
CA PHE A 91 8.17 -0.43 9.39
C PHE A 91 8.02 -0.20 7.87
N LEU A 92 9.06 0.31 7.21
CA LEU A 92 9.09 0.45 5.76
C LEU A 92 9.01 -0.91 5.07
N PHE A 93 9.84 -1.87 5.46
CA PHE A 93 9.83 -3.23 4.90
C PHE A 93 8.48 -3.92 5.10
N THR A 94 7.88 -3.79 6.28
CA THR A 94 6.55 -4.35 6.58
C THR A 94 5.49 -3.73 5.68
N SER A 95 5.53 -2.41 5.50
CA SER A 95 4.58 -1.70 4.63
C SER A 95 4.72 -2.11 3.17
N LEU A 96 5.95 -2.31 2.70
CA LEU A 96 6.24 -2.82 1.36
C LEU A 96 5.78 -4.27 1.20
N ALA A 97 6.02 -5.14 2.18
CA ALA A 97 5.55 -6.52 2.15
C ALA A 97 4.02 -6.59 2.03
N VAL A 98 3.30 -5.81 2.85
CA VAL A 98 1.83 -5.70 2.77
C VAL A 98 1.40 -5.19 1.39
N PHE A 99 2.10 -4.20 0.84
CA PHE A 99 1.83 -3.72 -0.51
C PHE A 99 2.01 -4.81 -1.55
N PHE A 100 3.10 -5.57 -1.52
CA PHE A 100 3.31 -6.67 -2.47
C PHE A 100 2.24 -7.75 -2.36
N LEU A 101 1.87 -8.15 -1.13
CA LEU A 101 0.79 -9.11 -0.89
C LEU A 101 -0.56 -8.61 -1.41
N GLU A 102 -0.88 -7.32 -1.22
CA GLU A 102 -2.13 -6.73 -1.70
C GLU A 102 -2.08 -6.29 -3.18
N SER A 103 -0.89 -6.19 -3.78
CA SER A 103 -0.66 -5.77 -5.17
C SER A 103 -0.95 -6.85 -6.20
N ASP A 104 -1.91 -7.74 -5.93
CA ASP A 104 -2.63 -8.48 -6.98
C ASP A 104 -3.31 -7.45 -7.90
N LEU A 105 -2.50 -6.88 -8.79
CA LEU A 105 -2.77 -5.82 -9.77
C LEU A 105 -3.99 -6.16 -10.63
N ASP A 106 -4.27 -7.46 -10.74
CA ASP A 106 -5.43 -8.00 -11.42
C ASP A 106 -6.73 -7.45 -10.85
N TYR A 107 -6.90 -7.26 -9.54
CA TYR A 107 -8.22 -6.89 -9.02
C TYR A 107 -8.60 -5.44 -9.36
N THR A 108 -7.65 -4.50 -9.28
CA THR A 108 -7.94 -3.09 -9.60
C THR A 108 -8.01 -2.83 -11.09
N LEU A 109 -7.14 -3.46 -11.88
CA LEU A 109 -7.21 -3.38 -13.34
C LEU A 109 -8.45 -4.08 -13.88
N ARG A 110 -8.82 -5.25 -13.34
CA ARG A 110 -10.06 -5.96 -13.68
C ARG A 110 -11.27 -5.16 -13.27
N ARG A 111 -11.28 -4.51 -12.10
CA ARG A 111 -12.39 -3.62 -11.70
C ARG A 111 -12.50 -2.38 -12.58
N ARG A 112 -11.39 -1.73 -12.95
CA ARG A 112 -11.41 -0.59 -13.88
C ARG A 112 -11.84 -1.01 -15.29
N ARG A 113 -11.44 -2.21 -15.74
CA ARG A 113 -11.96 -2.83 -16.98
C ARG A 113 -13.45 -3.11 -16.86
N MET A 114 -13.89 -3.68 -15.75
CA MET A 114 -15.30 -4.03 -15.48
C MET A 114 -16.17 -2.77 -15.40
N GLU A 115 -15.74 -1.71 -14.72
CA GLU A 115 -16.43 -0.41 -14.69
C GLU A 115 -16.44 0.27 -16.07
N LYS A 116 -15.36 0.16 -16.86
CA LYS A 116 -15.36 0.61 -18.26
C LYS A 116 -16.32 -0.21 -19.14
N GLN A 117 -16.45 -1.51 -18.90
CA GLN A 117 -17.40 -2.39 -19.59
C GLN A 117 -18.84 -2.11 -19.15
N MET A 118 -19.09 -1.90 -17.86
CA MET A 118 -20.41 -1.48 -17.32
C MET A 118 -20.83 -0.12 -17.87
N ARG A 119 -19.89 0.81 -18.08
CA ARG A 119 -20.18 2.11 -18.68
C ARG A 119 -20.47 2.02 -20.19
N LYS A 120 -20.01 0.96 -20.87
CA LYS A 120 -20.41 0.62 -22.25
C LYS A 120 -21.78 -0.07 -22.31
N LEU A 121 -22.24 -0.64 -21.21
CA LEU A 121 -23.54 -1.27 -21.06
C LEU A 121 -24.63 -0.22 -20.71
N GLN A 122 -24.78 0.83 -21.51
CA GLN A 122 -25.94 1.74 -21.39
C GLN A 122 -26.99 1.35 -22.45
N GLY A 123 -28.22 1.09 -22.00
CA GLY A 123 -29.33 0.67 -22.88
C GLY A 123 -29.56 -0.85 -22.99
N HIS A 124 -29.08 -1.65 -22.05
CA HIS A 124 -29.26 -3.11 -22.04
C HIS A 124 -30.24 -3.55 -20.94
N TYR A 125 -30.96 -4.64 -21.21
CA TYR A 125 -31.94 -5.22 -20.28
C TYR A 125 -31.24 -6.26 -19.40
N ILE A 126 -31.52 -6.29 -18.10
CA ILE A 126 -31.00 -7.32 -17.20
C ILE A 126 -32.15 -8.27 -16.86
N VAL A 127 -32.01 -9.55 -17.24
CA VAL A 127 -32.99 -10.59 -16.93
C VAL A 127 -32.48 -11.37 -15.71
N CYS A 128 -33.07 -11.11 -14.55
CA CYS A 128 -32.73 -11.79 -13.29
C CYS A 128 -33.56 -13.09 -13.17
N GLY A 129 -32.90 -14.23 -13.34
CA GLY A 129 -33.48 -15.58 -13.36
C GLY A 129 -33.77 -16.05 -14.79
N PHE A 130 -33.06 -17.08 -15.24
CA PHE A 130 -33.17 -17.66 -16.58
C PHE A 130 -33.92 -19.00 -16.59
N GLY A 131 -34.92 -19.10 -15.71
CA GLY A 131 -35.87 -20.21 -15.70
C GLY A 131 -36.86 -20.16 -16.87
N ARG A 132 -38.01 -20.84 -16.71
CA ARG A 132 -39.04 -20.94 -17.75
C ARG A 132 -39.56 -19.58 -18.23
N VAL A 133 -39.83 -18.66 -17.31
CA VAL A 133 -40.33 -17.32 -17.63
C VAL A 133 -39.22 -16.42 -18.17
N GLY A 134 -38.02 -16.48 -17.55
CA GLY A 134 -36.85 -15.72 -17.99
C GLY A 134 -36.42 -16.03 -19.42
N ARG A 135 -36.50 -17.31 -19.84
CA ARG A 135 -36.25 -17.72 -21.22
C ARG A 135 -37.23 -17.10 -22.21
N ASN A 136 -38.52 -17.05 -21.90
CA ASN A 136 -39.49 -16.42 -22.80
C ASN A 136 -39.24 -14.92 -22.94
N VAL A 137 -38.92 -14.24 -21.83
CA VAL A 137 -38.58 -12.80 -21.84
C VAL A 137 -37.29 -12.55 -22.63
N ALA A 138 -36.30 -13.42 -22.50
CA ALA A 138 -35.06 -13.34 -23.26
C ALA A 138 -35.27 -13.55 -24.76
N THR A 139 -36.08 -14.53 -25.15
CA THR A 139 -36.46 -14.76 -26.56
C THR A 139 -37.15 -13.54 -27.16
N GLU A 140 -38.03 -12.87 -26.40
CA GLU A 140 -38.69 -11.66 -26.86
C GLU A 140 -37.73 -10.47 -27.01
N LEU A 141 -36.77 -10.35 -26.09
CA LEU A 141 -35.69 -9.36 -26.19
C LEU A 141 -34.77 -9.61 -27.39
N MET A 142 -34.51 -10.88 -27.74
CA MET A 142 -33.78 -11.25 -28.97
C MET A 142 -34.58 -10.90 -30.23
N ASN A 143 -35.87 -11.24 -30.27
CA ASN A 143 -36.75 -10.95 -31.41
C ASN A 143 -36.92 -9.44 -31.67
N THR A 144 -36.86 -8.63 -30.62
CA THR A 144 -36.94 -7.16 -30.72
C THR A 144 -35.57 -6.48 -30.86
N ASN A 145 -34.51 -7.26 -31.07
CA ASN A 145 -33.14 -6.82 -31.29
C ASN A 145 -32.57 -5.96 -30.14
N ARG A 146 -32.97 -6.27 -28.90
CA ARG A 146 -32.51 -5.57 -27.69
C ARG A 146 -31.43 -6.38 -26.99
N HIS A 147 -30.27 -5.76 -26.77
CA HIS A 147 -29.20 -6.39 -26.02
C HIS A 147 -29.61 -6.59 -24.55
N PHE A 148 -29.46 -7.82 -24.05
CA PHE A 148 -29.76 -8.17 -22.66
C PHE A 148 -28.66 -9.03 -22.04
N VAL A 149 -28.55 -9.01 -20.73
CA VAL A 149 -27.66 -9.85 -19.91
C VAL A 149 -28.53 -10.64 -18.93
N ALA A 150 -28.45 -11.96 -18.98
CA ALA A 150 -29.13 -12.84 -18.04
C ALA A 150 -28.24 -13.14 -16.83
N ILE A 151 -28.82 -13.09 -15.63
CA ILE A 151 -28.15 -13.46 -14.37
C ILE A 151 -29.03 -14.50 -13.69
N ASP A 152 -28.56 -15.74 -13.58
CA ASP A 152 -29.24 -16.81 -12.85
C ASP A 152 -28.45 -17.15 -11.58
N PRO A 153 -29.06 -17.08 -10.38
CA PRO A 153 -28.37 -17.44 -9.13
C PRO A 153 -28.18 -18.95 -8.93
N GLU A 154 -28.81 -19.81 -9.73
CA GLU A 154 -28.60 -21.27 -9.68
C GLU A 154 -27.91 -21.74 -10.96
N GLU A 155 -26.70 -22.30 -10.81
CA GLU A 155 -26.05 -23.10 -11.85
C GLU A 155 -26.96 -24.28 -12.21
N ALA A 156 -27.27 -24.41 -13.50
CA ALA A 156 -27.79 -25.65 -14.07
C ALA A 156 -26.63 -26.56 -14.46
#